data_AF-A0A6C0FH27-F1
#
_entry.id   AF-A0A6C0FH27-F1
#
_cell.length_a   1.000
_cell.length_b   1.000
_cell.length_c   1.000
_cell.angle_alpha   90.00
_cell.angle_beta   90.00
_cell.angle_gamma   90.00
#
_symmetry.space_group_name_H-M   'P 1'
#
loop_
_entity.id
_entity.type
_entity.pdbx_description
1 polymer ?
#
loop_
_entity_poly.entity_id
_entity_poly.type
_entity_poly.pdbx_seq_one_letter_code
_entity_poly.pdbx_strand_id
1 'polypeptide(L)'
;MDTTGWIIVAIVVVLLLVVVAVVLSRRRGARKVEADRARAQKIREEAAARQVEVQRREAEAARIDAQARLAQAEADARAADAAAMQNEARARASEATDARAELDERLGQADRIDPDVRTDPNPAERDVRTDPSAADPGRTGTDRVDPRA
;
A
#
# COMPACT_ATOMS: atom_id res chain seq x y z
N MET A 1 -41.03 -44.82 -76.31
CA MET A 1 -39.85 -44.15 -75.73
C MET A 1 -39.12 -45.21 -74.94
N ASP A 2 -37.96 -45.64 -75.42
CA ASP A 2 -37.24 -46.77 -74.84
C ASP A 2 -36.72 -46.39 -73.45
N THR A 3 -37.01 -47.23 -72.45
CA THR A 3 -36.61 -47.03 -71.04
C THR A 3 -35.12 -46.72 -70.91
N THR A 4 -34.28 -47.29 -71.78
CA THR A 4 -32.84 -47.03 -71.91
C THR A 4 -32.52 -45.57 -72.21
N GLY A 5 -33.27 -44.90 -73.11
CA GLY A 5 -33.05 -43.50 -73.45
C GLY A 5 -33.36 -42.56 -72.29
N TRP A 6 -34.41 -42.86 -71.50
CA TRP A 6 -34.75 -42.09 -70.30
C TRP A 6 -33.72 -42.26 -69.19
N ILE A 7 -33.16 -43.47 -69.02
CA ILE A 7 -32.08 -43.74 -68.06
C ILE A 7 -30.83 -42.91 -68.40
N ILE A 8 -30.45 -42.86 -69.68
CA ILE A 8 -29.30 -42.06 -70.13
C ILE A 8 -29.53 -40.57 -69.84
N VAL A 9 -30.72 -40.05 -70.15
CA VAL A 9 -31.08 -38.65 -69.86
C VAL A 9 -31.02 -38.37 -68.36
N ALA A 10 -31.53 -39.27 -67.52
CA ALA A 10 -31.48 -39.13 -66.06
C ALA A 10 -30.03 -39.06 -65.55
N ILE A 11 -29.14 -39.93 -66.05
CA ILE A 11 -27.71 -39.93 -65.67
C ILE A 11 -27.03 -38.62 -66.07
N VAL A 12 -27.29 -38.12 -67.28
CA VAL A 12 -26.74 -36.85 -67.76
C VAL A 12 -27.20 -35.68 -66.89
N VAL A 13 -28.48 -35.64 -66.51
CA VAL A 13 -29.02 -34.61 -65.62
C VAL A 13 -28.36 -34.68 -64.24
N VAL A 14 -28.19 -35.87 -63.67
CA VAL A 14 -27.50 -36.05 -62.37
C VAL A 14 -26.05 -35.58 -62.45
N LEU A 15 -25.32 -35.94 -63.52
CA LEU A 15 -23.95 -35.47 -63.75
C LEU A 15 -23.87 -33.94 -63.82
N LEU A 16 -24.82 -33.32 -64.52
CA LEU A 16 -24.88 -31.87 -64.66
C LEU A 16 -25.15 -31.17 -63.32
N LEU A 17 -26.05 -31.73 -62.50
CA LEU A 17 -26.31 -31.26 -61.14
C LEU A 17 -25.07 -31.38 -60.24
N VAL A 18 -24.31 -32.48 -60.33
CA VAL A 18 -23.07 -32.66 -59.57
C VAL A 18 -22.04 -31.60 -59.96
N VAL A 19 -21.85 -31.31 -61.24
CA VAL A 19 -20.92 -30.28 -61.71
C VAL A 19 -21.31 -28.90 -61.17
N VAL A 20 -22.59 -28.54 -61.25
CA VAL A 20 -23.10 -27.26 -60.72
C VAL A 20 -22.90 -27.15 -59.21
N ALA A 21 -23.18 -28.22 -58.46
CA ALA A 21 -23.00 -28.26 -57.02
C ALA A 21 -21.53 -28.03 -56.61
N VAL A 22 -20.57 -28.66 -57.30
CA VAL A 22 -19.13 -28.50 -57.01
C VAL A 22 -18.64 -27.08 -57.26
N VAL A 23 -19.05 -26.44 -58.37
CA VAL A 23 -18.64 -25.07 -58.71
C VAL A 23 -19.17 -24.06 -57.69
N LEU A 24 -20.44 -24.19 -57.28
CA LEU A 24 -21.04 -23.33 -56.25
C LEU A 24 -20.38 -23.50 -54.89
N SER A 25 -19.98 -24.72 -54.55
CA SER A 25 -19.32 -25.04 -53.27
C SER A 25 -17.91 -24.43 -53.20
N ARG A 26 -17.13 -24.50 -54.29
CA ARG A 26 -15.81 -23.84 -54.38
C ARG A 26 -15.90 -22.32 -54.25
N ARG A 27 -16.91 -21.70 -54.88
CA ARG A 27 -17.11 -20.23 -54.82
C ARG A 27 -17.48 -19.73 -53.42
N ARG A 28 -18.22 -20.52 -52.63
CA ARG A 28 -18.56 -20.19 -51.24
C ARG A 28 -17.36 -20.34 -50.28
N GLY A 29 -16.47 -21.30 -50.54
CA GLY A 29 -15.25 -21.50 -49.75
C GLY A 29 -14.30 -20.30 -49.81
N ALA A 30 -14.07 -19.73 -51.00
CA ALA A 30 -13.16 -18.59 -51.18
C ALA A 30 -13.57 -17.34 -50.38
N ARG A 31 -14.87 -17.00 -50.37
CA ARG A 31 -15.39 -15.86 -49.59
C ARG A 31 -15.28 -16.06 -48.08
N LYS A 32 -15.40 -17.31 -47.60
CA LYS A 32 -15.21 -17.63 -46.18
C LYS A 32 -13.76 -17.43 -45.75
N VAL A 33 -12.78 -17.87 -46.57
CA VAL A 33 -11.36 -17.70 -46.27
C VAL A 33 -10.96 -16.21 -46.19
N GLU A 34 -11.51 -15.36 -47.06
CA GLU A 34 -11.28 -13.91 -46.99
C GLU A 34 -11.89 -13.28 -45.73
N ALA A 35 -13.13 -13.67 -45.38
CA ALA A 35 -13.79 -13.21 -44.16
C ALA A 35 -13.04 -13.66 -42.89
N ASP A 36 -12.53 -14.89 -42.88
CA ASP A 36 -11.75 -15.44 -41.76
C ASP A 36 -10.39 -14.74 -41.64
N ARG A 37 -9.72 -14.42 -42.77
CA ARG A 37 -8.50 -13.61 -42.76
C ARG A 37 -8.74 -12.20 -42.21
N ALA A 38 -9.82 -11.54 -42.62
CA ALA A 38 -10.18 -10.22 -42.11
C ALA A 38 -10.49 -10.24 -40.61
N ARG A 39 -11.21 -11.27 -40.13
CA ARG A 39 -11.46 -11.48 -38.70
C ARG A 39 -10.17 -11.74 -37.91
N ALA A 40 -9.26 -12.54 -38.45
CA ALA A 40 -7.97 -12.80 -37.82
C ALA A 40 -7.13 -11.53 -37.70
N GLN A 41 -7.12 -10.65 -38.72
CA GLN A 41 -6.42 -9.37 -38.64
C GLN A 41 -7.04 -8.44 -37.60
N LYS A 42 -8.38 -8.32 -37.55
CA LYS A 42 -9.06 -7.54 -36.50
C LYS A 42 -8.72 -8.03 -35.09
N ILE A 43 -8.70 -9.34 -34.87
CA ILE A 43 -8.34 -9.90 -33.56
C ILE A 43 -6.89 -9.55 -33.20
N ARG A 44 -5.97 -9.56 -34.17
CA ARG A 44 -4.56 -9.16 -33.94
C ARG A 44 -4.44 -7.68 -33.60
N GLU A 45 -5.15 -6.81 -34.32
CA GLU A 45 -5.18 -5.37 -34.04
C GLU A 45 -5.77 -5.08 -32.65
N GLU A 46 -6.88 -5.70 -32.30
CA GLU A 46 -7.48 -5.56 -30.96
C GLU A 46 -6.59 -6.11 -29.86
N ALA A 47 -5.90 -7.24 -30.10
CA ALA A 47 -4.95 -7.81 -29.14
C ALA A 47 -3.74 -6.90 -28.94
N ALA A 48 -3.22 -6.28 -30.00
CA ALA A 48 -2.12 -5.32 -29.91
C ALA A 48 -2.54 -4.06 -29.12
N ALA A 49 -3.75 -3.53 -29.36
CA ALA A 49 -4.29 -2.41 -28.60
C ALA A 49 -4.45 -2.75 -27.11
N ARG A 50 -5.01 -3.92 -26.79
CA ARG A 50 -5.13 -4.40 -25.41
C ARG A 50 -3.78 -4.62 -24.73
N GLN A 51 -2.77 -5.13 -25.44
CA GLN A 51 -1.41 -5.28 -24.90
C GLN A 51 -0.79 -3.93 -24.50
N VAL A 52 -0.99 -2.87 -25.28
CA VAL A 52 -0.48 -1.53 -24.93
C VAL A 52 -1.15 -1.03 -23.65
N GLU A 53 -2.46 -1.24 -23.50
CA GLU A 53 -3.18 -0.83 -22.29
C GLU A 53 -2.72 -1.63 -21.06
N VAL A 54 -2.56 -2.94 -21.19
CA VAL A 54 -2.03 -3.80 -20.12
C VAL A 54 -0.63 -3.35 -19.71
N GLN A 55 0.29 -3.14 -20.67
CA GLN A 55 1.64 -2.66 -20.37
C GLN A 55 1.65 -1.28 -19.69
N ARG A 56 0.73 -0.37 -20.06
CA ARG A 56 0.59 0.92 -19.36
C ARG A 56 0.17 0.73 -17.91
N ARG A 57 -0.82 -0.12 -17.66
CA ARG A 57 -1.29 -0.42 -16.29
C ARG A 57 -0.21 -1.11 -15.46
N GLU A 58 0.56 -2.03 -16.06
CA GLU A 58 1.71 -2.67 -15.41
C GLU A 58 2.81 -1.65 -15.08
N ALA A 59 3.11 -0.72 -15.99
CA ALA A 59 4.07 0.34 -15.75
C ALA A 59 3.60 1.32 -14.65
N GLU A 60 2.31 1.65 -14.60
CA GLU A 60 1.72 2.46 -13.53
C GLU A 60 1.79 1.74 -12.18
N ALA A 61 1.43 0.46 -12.13
CA ALA A 61 1.53 -0.35 -10.93
C ALA A 61 2.98 -0.45 -10.43
N ALA A 62 3.94 -0.68 -11.33
CA ALA A 62 5.37 -0.71 -10.99
C ALA A 62 5.86 0.65 -10.45
N ARG A 63 5.37 1.76 -10.99
CA ARG A 63 5.67 3.11 -10.47
C ARG A 63 5.11 3.32 -9.08
N ILE A 64 3.88 2.89 -8.83
CA ILE A 64 3.24 3.00 -7.50
C ILE A 64 3.99 2.15 -6.48
N ASP A 65 4.35 0.91 -6.83
CA ASP A 65 5.15 0.04 -5.96
C ASP A 65 6.52 0.66 -5.63
N ALA A 66 7.20 1.21 -6.64
CA ALA A 66 8.47 1.90 -6.44
C ALA A 66 8.32 3.15 -5.54
N GLN A 67 7.27 3.95 -5.74
CA GLN A 67 6.98 5.11 -4.88
C GLN A 67 6.67 4.70 -3.45
N ALA A 68 5.91 3.63 -3.26
CA ALA A 68 5.60 3.10 -1.92
C ALA A 68 6.87 2.67 -1.18
N ARG A 69 7.79 1.97 -1.87
CA ARG A 69 9.09 1.58 -1.29
C ARG A 69 9.95 2.79 -0.91
N LEU A 70 9.97 3.83 -1.74
CA LEU A 70 10.70 5.07 -1.44
C LEU A 70 10.11 5.78 -0.21
N ALA A 71 8.79 5.92 -0.15
CA ALA A 71 8.11 6.54 0.98
C ALA A 71 8.35 5.76 2.29
N GLN A 72 8.36 4.42 2.22
CA GLN A 72 8.67 3.58 3.37
C GLN A 72 10.13 3.76 3.82
N ALA A 73 11.09 3.75 2.89
CA ALA A 73 12.50 3.96 3.21
C ALA A 73 12.76 5.35 3.84
N GLU A 74 12.05 6.39 3.38
CA GLU A 74 12.12 7.72 3.97
C GLU A 74 11.52 7.75 5.39
N ALA A 75 10.40 7.05 5.61
CA ALA A 75 9.81 6.92 6.95
C ALA A 75 10.74 6.19 7.91
N ASP A 76 11.38 5.11 7.46
CA ASP A 76 12.35 4.35 8.25
C ASP A 76 13.58 5.20 8.60
N ALA A 77 14.10 5.99 7.64
CA ALA A 77 15.20 6.91 7.89
C ALA A 77 14.84 7.96 8.94
N ARG A 78 13.67 8.60 8.80
CA ARG A 78 13.19 9.59 9.80
C ARG A 78 12.98 8.96 11.17
N ALA A 79 12.51 7.72 11.24
CA ALA A 79 12.35 6.99 12.50
C ALA A 79 13.71 6.69 13.15
N ALA A 80 14.72 6.32 12.36
CA ALA A 80 16.08 6.11 12.84
C ALA A 80 16.70 7.42 13.39
N ASP A 81 16.53 8.54 12.70
CA ASP A 81 17.00 9.86 13.15
C ASP A 81 16.33 10.26 14.47
N ALA A 82 15.01 10.08 14.57
CA ALA A 82 14.28 10.34 15.81
C ALA A 82 14.76 9.45 16.97
N ALA A 83 15.02 8.18 16.70
CA ALA A 83 15.57 7.26 17.69
C ALA A 83 16.97 7.68 18.15
N ALA A 84 17.82 8.16 17.24
CA ALA A 84 19.14 8.68 17.56
C ALA A 84 19.05 9.90 18.48
N MET A 85 18.19 10.88 18.17
CA MET A 85 17.98 12.05 19.02
C MET A 85 17.44 11.68 20.40
N GLN A 86 16.53 10.70 20.49
CA GLN A 86 16.04 10.22 21.78
C GLN A 86 17.13 9.53 22.61
N ASN A 87 17.99 8.74 21.98
CA ASN A 87 19.12 8.12 22.66
C ASN A 87 20.12 9.16 23.18
N GLU A 88 20.41 10.20 22.40
CA GLU A 88 21.24 11.31 22.85
C GLU A 88 20.60 12.04 24.03
N ALA A 89 19.30 12.36 23.96
CA ALA A 89 18.58 12.99 25.06
C ALA A 89 18.61 12.14 26.34
N ARG A 90 18.44 10.82 26.22
CA ARG A 90 18.56 9.89 27.35
C ARG A 90 19.97 9.86 27.94
N ALA A 91 21.00 9.85 27.10
CA ALA A 91 22.39 9.91 27.55
C ALA A 91 22.65 11.20 28.35
N ARG A 92 22.25 12.35 27.81
CA ARG A 92 22.38 13.66 28.50
C ARG A 92 21.61 13.70 29.81
N ALA A 93 20.41 13.12 29.86
CA ALA A 93 19.62 13.05 31.07
C ALA A 93 20.28 12.16 32.15
N SER A 94 20.90 11.05 31.74
CA SER A 94 21.69 10.19 32.63
C SER A 94 22.89 10.95 33.18
N GLU A 95 23.69 11.59 32.32
CA GLU A 95 24.85 12.40 32.71
C GLU A 95 24.46 13.49 33.72
N ALA A 96 23.34 14.19 33.49
CA ALA A 96 22.84 15.20 34.40
C ALA A 96 22.39 14.62 35.75
N THR A 97 21.86 13.39 35.76
CA THR A 97 21.45 12.68 36.98
C THR A 97 22.68 12.25 37.78
N ASP A 98 23.69 11.71 37.11
CA ASP A 98 24.95 11.28 37.72
C ASP A 98 25.70 12.48 38.32
N ALA A 99 25.76 13.61 37.60
CA ALA A 99 26.39 14.83 38.09
C ALA A 99 25.69 15.41 39.33
N ARG A 100 24.34 15.31 39.41
CA ARG A 100 23.58 15.71 40.60
C ARG A 100 23.88 14.79 41.79
N ALA A 101 23.91 13.47 41.55
CA ALA A 101 24.23 12.50 42.59
C ALA A 101 25.66 12.73 43.16
N GLU A 102 26.63 13.00 42.29
CA GLU A 102 28.00 13.33 42.72
C GLU A 102 28.06 14.63 43.53
N LEU A 103 27.30 15.67 43.12
CA LEU A 103 27.23 16.92 43.85
C LEU A 103 26.62 16.71 45.24
N ASP A 104 25.50 15.99 45.34
CA ASP A 104 24.83 15.69 46.59
C ASP A 104 25.72 14.87 47.53
N GLU A 105 26.50 13.92 46.99
CA GLU A 105 27.48 13.15 47.77
C GLU A 105 28.60 14.03 48.32
N ARG A 106 29.16 14.93 47.50
CA ARG A 106 30.21 15.86 47.94
C ARG A 106 29.71 16.85 48.99
N LEU A 107 28.50 17.38 48.83
CA LEU A 107 27.87 18.26 49.82
C LEU A 107 27.65 17.50 51.13
N GLY A 108 27.09 16.28 51.07
CA GLY A 108 26.92 15.44 52.25
C GLY A 108 28.24 15.02 52.93
N GLN A 109 29.34 14.96 52.19
CA GLN A 109 30.67 14.76 52.76
C GLN A 109 31.19 16.03 53.45
N ALA A 110 31.00 17.20 52.85
CA ALA A 110 31.38 18.48 53.44
C ALA A 110 30.64 18.72 54.77
N ASP A 111 29.31 18.52 54.78
CA ASP A 111 28.47 18.69 55.97
C ASP A 111 28.88 17.76 57.13
N ARG A 112 29.48 16.60 56.82
CA ARG A 112 29.95 15.64 57.83
C ARG A 112 31.27 16.06 58.49
N ILE A 113 32.08 16.84 57.78
CA ILE A 113 33.39 17.31 58.26
C ILE A 113 33.24 18.66 58.96
N ASP A 114 32.24 19.46 58.57
CA ASP A 114 31.99 20.78 59.13
C ASP A 114 31.58 20.71 60.62
N PRO A 115 32.42 21.21 61.55
CA PRO A 115 32.11 21.22 62.97
C PRO A 115 31.00 22.20 63.37
N ASP A 116 30.62 23.13 62.50
CA ASP A 116 29.55 24.09 62.72
C ASP A 116 28.18 23.55 62.29
N VAL A 117 28.14 22.44 61.53
CA VAL A 117 26.89 21.73 61.20
C VAL A 117 26.40 20.98 62.43
N ARG A 118 25.38 21.56 63.08
CA ARG A 118 24.66 20.86 64.16
C ARG A 118 23.80 19.75 63.57
N THR A 119 24.26 18.50 63.65
CA THR A 119 23.36 17.34 63.61
C THR A 119 22.50 17.35 64.87
N ASP A 120 21.44 18.15 64.89
CA ASP A 120 20.40 18.06 65.91
C ASP A 120 19.34 17.04 65.42
N PRO A 121 19.26 15.83 66.01
CA PRO A 121 18.26 14.86 65.66
C PRO A 121 16.97 15.18 66.42
N ASN A 122 16.26 16.26 66.05
CA ASN A 122 14.92 16.49 66.59
C ASN A 122 13.85 16.16 65.52
N PRO A 123 13.13 15.04 65.63
CA PRO A 123 12.14 14.63 64.63
C PRO A 123 10.83 15.43 64.67
N ALA A 124 10.70 16.41 65.56
CA ALA A 124 9.40 16.98 65.94
C ALA A 124 8.85 18.07 65.00
N GLU A 125 9.58 18.56 64.00
CA GLU A 125 9.15 19.71 63.16
C GLU A 125 9.04 19.43 61.65
N ARG A 126 8.70 18.20 61.25
CA ARG A 126 8.25 17.89 59.88
C ARG A 126 6.73 17.80 59.77
N ASP A 127 6.03 18.74 60.39
CA ASP A 127 4.59 18.95 60.16
C ASP A 127 4.36 20.32 59.52
N VAL A 128 4.91 20.51 58.32
CA VAL A 128 4.49 21.58 57.41
C VAL A 128 3.61 20.95 56.34
N ARG A 129 2.36 20.72 56.72
CA ARG A 129 1.14 20.93 55.94
C ARG A 129 1.35 21.14 54.43
N THR A 130 1.38 20.04 53.68
CA THR A 130 0.98 20.05 52.27
C THR A 130 -0.54 19.95 52.22
N ASP A 131 -1.20 21.09 52.17
CA ASP A 131 -2.65 21.20 51.99
C ASP A 131 -3.00 20.88 50.52
N PRO A 132 -3.75 19.81 50.21
CA PRO A 132 -4.19 19.54 48.84
C PRO A 132 -5.53 20.26 48.63
N SER A 133 -5.49 21.58 48.48
CA SER A 133 -6.70 22.33 48.20
C SER A 133 -6.44 23.49 47.24
N ALA A 134 -7.23 23.51 46.18
CA ALA A 134 -7.42 24.58 45.20
C ALA A 134 -6.43 24.68 44.03
N ALA A 135 -6.62 23.80 43.03
CA ALA A 135 -6.50 24.16 41.62
C ALA A 135 -7.36 23.26 40.73
N ASP A 136 -8.69 23.32 40.91
CA ASP A 136 -9.64 23.05 39.82
C ASP A 136 -10.42 24.34 39.55
N PRO A 137 -10.09 25.03 38.45
CA PRO A 137 -11.09 25.84 37.79
C PRO A 137 -11.11 25.54 36.29
N GLY A 138 -12.20 24.96 35.82
CA GLY A 138 -12.70 25.25 34.47
C GLY A 138 -12.78 24.08 33.51
N ARG A 139 -13.48 23.00 33.87
CA ARG A 139 -14.09 22.10 32.88
C ARG A 139 -15.57 22.47 32.68
N THR A 140 -15.80 23.63 32.04
CA THR A 140 -17.06 23.97 31.37
C THR A 140 -16.78 24.11 29.88
N GLY A 141 -17.15 23.07 29.13
CA GLY A 141 -16.92 22.97 27.70
C GLY A 141 -17.62 21.73 27.15
N THR A 142 -18.91 21.63 27.42
CA THR A 142 -19.81 20.75 26.67
C THR A 142 -19.94 21.33 25.26
N ASP A 143 -19.13 20.85 24.32
CA ASP A 143 -19.46 20.93 22.91
C ASP A 143 -18.83 19.74 22.16
N ARG A 144 -19.52 18.59 22.20
CA ARG A 144 -19.32 17.50 21.24
C ARG A 144 -20.67 17.18 20.62
N VAL A 145 -20.92 17.95 19.57
CA VAL A 145 -21.70 17.66 18.36
C VAL A 145 -22.03 16.17 18.17
N ASP A 146 -23.33 15.92 17.99
CA ASP A 146 -23.98 14.69 17.50
C ASP A 146 -23.26 14.03 16.30
N PRO A 147 -23.11 12.69 16.29
CA PRO A 147 -22.96 11.94 15.05
C PRO A 147 -24.33 11.41 14.60
N ARG A 148 -25.02 12.20 13.76
CA ARG A 148 -26.03 11.68 12.82
C ARG A 148 -25.54 11.92 11.39
N ALA A 149 -24.98 10.89 10.77
CA ALA A 149 -24.98 10.61 9.34
C ALA A 149 -24.42 9.20 9.11
#